data_AF-A0A5U8K8Y3-F1
#
_entry.id   AF-A0A5U8K8Y3-F1
#
_cell.length_a   1.000
_cell.length_b   1.000
_cell.length_c   1.000
_cell.angle_alpha   90.00
_cell.angle_beta   90.00
_cell.angle_gamma   90.00
#
_symmetry.space_group_name_H-M   'P 1'
#
loop_
_entity.id
_entity.type
_entity.pdbx_description
1 polymer ?
#
loop_
_entity_poly.entity_id
_entity_poly.type
_entity_poly.pdbx_seq_one_letter_code
_entity_poly.pdbx_strand_id
1 'polypeptide(L)'
;MVMTLSCCFLYHCFNHHCLDFSSECYLSHLVISGLILSGCRSYADSSFTEFYEQRIHTMKPQYLSITILTILLYIFTSPGAMADYERCEYKRQQLEHQLEYALAYNNAHRVAGLQNALRRINEYCTDKRLLARKETKVSEKKRKVTEYQRELEQARASGKREQIMNKQSKLDEAREELVKARSELPNGPVE
;
A
#
# COMPACT_ATOMS: atom_id res chain seq x y z
N MET A 1 5.70 32.55 2.91
CA MET A 1 5.45 32.94 4.31
C MET A 1 4.14 32.30 4.73
N VAL A 2 4.21 31.59 5.86
CA VAL A 2 3.22 30.81 6.62
C VAL A 2 1.79 31.39 6.65
N MET A 3 0.74 30.55 6.49
CA MET A 3 -0.26 30.31 7.57
C MET A 3 -1.29 29.20 7.23
N THR A 4 -1.34 28.23 8.13
CA THR A 4 -2.39 27.25 8.44
C THR A 4 -3.79 27.87 8.59
N LEU A 5 -4.87 27.15 8.28
CA LEU A 5 -6.12 27.13 9.08
C LEU A 5 -7.13 26.06 8.63
N SER A 6 -7.47 25.19 9.59
CA SER A 6 -8.74 24.48 9.85
C SER A 6 -9.59 23.92 8.70
N CYS A 7 -9.79 22.59 8.75
CA CYS A 7 -11.05 21.97 8.38
C CYS A 7 -12.18 22.57 9.23
N CYS A 8 -13.08 23.34 8.62
CA CYS A 8 -14.39 23.63 9.21
C CYS A 8 -15.30 22.41 9.02
N PHE A 9 -15.57 21.70 10.10
CA PHE A 9 -16.77 20.87 10.23
C PHE A 9 -17.98 21.81 10.24
N LEU A 10 -18.82 21.74 9.21
CA LEU A 10 -20.16 22.32 9.24
C LEU A 10 -21.17 21.18 9.38
N TYR A 11 -21.55 20.88 10.63
CA TYR A 11 -22.74 20.09 10.92
C TYR A 11 -23.96 21.00 10.80
N HIS A 12 -24.91 20.64 9.94
CA HIS A 12 -26.26 21.20 10.00
C HIS A 12 -27.25 20.06 10.23
N CYS A 13 -27.76 19.96 11.47
CA CYS A 13 -28.86 19.08 11.83
C CYS A 13 -30.17 19.86 11.71
N PHE A 14 -31.13 19.36 10.92
CA PHE A 14 -32.54 19.75 11.02
C PHE A 14 -33.44 18.53 10.76
N ASN A 15 -34.23 18.14 11.76
CA ASN A 15 -35.22 17.06 11.76
C ASN A 15 -34.75 15.65 11.30
N HIS A 16 -34.09 14.95 12.23
CA HIS A 16 -34.08 13.49 12.39
C HIS A 16 -33.71 12.56 11.21
N HIS A 17 -33.02 13.04 10.17
CA HIS A 17 -32.33 12.18 9.20
C HIS A 17 -30.96 12.75 8.85
N CYS A 18 -29.88 12.06 9.25
CA CYS A 18 -28.54 12.24 8.67
C CYS A 18 -28.47 11.34 7.43
N LEU A 19 -28.39 11.94 6.24
CA LEU A 19 -28.03 11.25 4.99
C LEU A 19 -26.61 11.70 4.63
N ASP A 20 -25.67 10.76 4.68
CA ASP A 20 -24.28 11.00 4.27
C ASP A 20 -24.23 11.27 2.76
N PHE A 21 -23.80 12.47 2.41
CA PHE A 21 -23.46 12.89 1.05
C PHE A 21 -21.96 13.18 1.04
N SER A 22 -21.14 12.21 0.65
CA SER A 22 -19.73 12.42 0.39
C SER A 22 -19.45 12.16 -1.08
N SER A 23 -19.56 13.23 -1.86
CA SER A 23 -19.06 13.32 -3.23
C SER A 23 -17.54 13.50 -3.17
N GLU A 24 -16.78 12.55 -3.68
CA GLU A 24 -15.34 12.72 -3.86
C GLU A 24 -15.07 13.66 -5.05
N CYS A 25 -14.66 14.90 -4.77
CA CYS A 25 -14.04 15.78 -5.76
C CYS A 25 -12.63 15.28 -6.07
N TYR A 26 -12.46 14.41 -7.07
CA TYR A 26 -11.14 14.13 -7.63
C TYR A 26 -10.67 15.29 -8.49
N LEU A 27 -9.68 16.03 -7.98
CA LEU A 27 -8.91 17.00 -8.74
C LEU A 27 -7.94 16.25 -9.67
N SER A 28 -8.45 15.67 -10.76
CA SER A 28 -7.61 15.12 -11.82
C SER A 28 -7.03 16.28 -12.64
N HIS A 29 -5.79 16.65 -12.36
CA HIS A 29 -4.99 17.51 -13.23
C HIS A 29 -4.76 16.80 -14.58
N LEU A 30 -5.57 17.16 -15.58
CA LEU A 30 -5.30 16.88 -16.98
C LEU A 30 -5.15 18.23 -17.70
N VAL A 31 -3.91 18.69 -17.86
CA VAL A 31 -3.61 19.81 -18.78
C VAL A 31 -3.52 19.21 -20.19
N ILE A 32 -4.67 19.11 -20.87
CA ILE A 32 -4.73 19.07 -22.34
C ILE A 32 -5.91 19.96 -22.75
N SER A 33 -5.58 21.09 -23.38
CA SER A 33 -6.49 22.09 -23.99
C SER A 33 -7.48 22.82 -23.07
N GLY A 34 -6.98 23.83 -22.36
CA GLY A 34 -7.50 25.19 -22.45
C GLY A 34 -8.98 25.50 -22.19
N LEU A 35 -9.74 24.68 -21.46
CA LEU A 35 -11.10 25.01 -21.02
C LEU A 35 -11.29 24.61 -19.55
N ILE A 36 -11.25 25.59 -18.66
CA ILE A 36 -11.78 25.45 -17.30
C ILE A 36 -13.29 25.70 -17.40
N LEU A 37 -14.08 24.63 -17.41
CA LEU A 37 -15.52 24.72 -17.13
C LEU A 37 -15.74 24.20 -15.71
N SER A 38 -15.71 25.11 -14.74
CA SER A 38 -16.29 24.86 -13.43
C SER A 38 -17.81 24.83 -13.58
N GLY A 39 -18.41 23.65 -13.51
CA GLY A 39 -19.86 23.49 -13.54
C GLY A 39 -20.31 22.47 -12.53
N CYS A 40 -20.83 22.91 -11.39
CA CYS A 40 -21.76 22.10 -10.61
C CYS A 40 -23.17 22.35 -11.16
N ARG A 41 -23.86 21.31 -11.63
CA ARG A 41 -25.32 21.39 -11.78
C ARG A 41 -25.97 20.03 -11.57
N SER A 42 -26.69 19.91 -10.45
CA SER A 42 -27.85 19.04 -10.34
C SER A 42 -28.86 19.40 -11.42
N TYR A 43 -29.30 18.43 -12.22
CA TYR A 43 -30.71 18.09 -12.39
C TYR A 43 -30.82 16.84 -13.25
N ALA A 44 -31.70 15.93 -12.84
CA ALA A 44 -32.24 14.91 -13.72
C ALA A 44 -32.91 15.61 -14.91
N ASP A 45 -32.44 15.33 -16.11
CA ASP A 45 -33.23 15.60 -17.31
C ASP A 45 -32.98 14.51 -18.35
N SER A 46 -34.06 13.89 -18.77
CA SER A 46 -34.17 12.68 -19.59
C SER A 46 -33.94 12.97 -21.07
N SER A 47 -32.83 13.64 -21.39
CA SER A 47 -32.41 13.98 -22.76
C SER A 47 -30.95 13.60 -23.07
N PHE A 48 -30.28 12.84 -22.18
CA PHE A 48 -28.89 12.41 -22.37
C PHE A 48 -28.72 11.10 -23.17
N THR A 49 -29.81 10.46 -23.55
CA THR A 49 -29.80 9.18 -24.30
C THR A 49 -29.67 9.31 -25.81
N GLU A 50 -29.68 10.52 -26.39
CA GLU A 50 -29.50 10.69 -27.84
C GLU A 50 -28.05 11.02 -28.26
N PHE A 51 -27.16 11.43 -27.34
CA PHE A 51 -25.77 11.76 -27.72
C PHE A 51 -24.81 10.55 -27.64
N TYR A 52 -25.25 9.43 -27.05
CA TYR A 52 -24.40 8.25 -26.85
C TYR A 52 -24.33 7.31 -28.07
N GLU A 53 -25.33 7.31 -28.97
CA GLU A 53 -25.33 6.41 -30.14
C GLU A 53 -24.56 6.94 -31.35
N GLN A 54 -24.32 8.25 -31.46
CA GLN A 54 -23.74 8.83 -32.68
C GLN A 54 -22.21 8.91 -32.72
N ARG A 55 -21.50 8.40 -31.69
CA ARG A 55 -20.03 8.44 -31.63
C ARG A 55 -19.32 7.11 -31.42
N ILE A 56 -19.97 5.97 -31.65
CA ILE A 56 -19.29 4.65 -31.63
C ILE A 56 -18.70 4.29 -33.02
N HIS A 57 -19.19 4.87 -34.11
CA HIS A 57 -18.80 4.46 -35.47
C HIS A 57 -17.61 5.20 -36.11
N THR A 58 -16.90 6.08 -35.40
CA THR A 58 -15.74 6.83 -35.96
C THR A 58 -14.44 6.71 -35.15
N MET A 59 -14.38 5.79 -34.19
CA MET A 59 -13.12 5.53 -33.49
C MET A 59 -12.26 4.55 -34.29
N LYS A 60 -11.11 5.02 -34.80
CA LYS A 60 -10.17 4.18 -35.54
C LYS A 60 -9.76 2.98 -34.67
N PRO A 61 -9.64 1.75 -35.22
CA PRO A 61 -9.41 0.52 -34.45
C PRO A 61 -8.13 0.55 -33.60
N GLN A 62 -7.17 1.38 -33.99
CA GLN A 62 -5.96 1.67 -33.22
C GLN A 62 -6.21 2.30 -31.85
N TYR A 63 -7.26 3.13 -31.67
CA TYR A 63 -7.56 3.77 -30.39
C TYR A 63 -8.23 2.81 -29.40
N LEU A 64 -8.98 1.84 -29.91
CA LEU A 64 -9.67 0.82 -29.11
C LEU A 64 -8.66 -0.18 -28.51
N SER A 65 -7.59 -0.48 -29.27
CA SER A 65 -6.47 -1.28 -28.76
C SER A 65 -5.68 -0.56 -27.67
N ILE A 66 -5.40 0.74 -27.85
CA ILE A 66 -4.67 1.55 -26.87
C ILE A 66 -5.45 1.67 -25.55
N THR A 67 -6.76 1.89 -25.60
CA THR A 67 -7.59 1.99 -24.37
C THR A 67 -7.68 0.67 -23.61
N ILE A 68 -7.75 -0.47 -24.31
CA ILE A 68 -7.70 -1.78 -23.66
C ILE A 68 -6.34 -2.01 -23.00
N LEU A 69 -5.24 -1.64 -23.68
CA LEU A 69 -3.88 -1.84 -23.18
C LEU A 69 -3.58 -0.97 -21.94
N THR A 70 -4.09 0.26 -21.89
CA THR A 70 -3.96 1.12 -20.71
C THR A 70 -4.79 0.62 -19.52
N ILE A 71 -5.99 0.10 -19.76
CA ILE A 71 -6.82 -0.52 -18.71
C ILE A 71 -6.13 -1.76 -18.13
N LEU A 72 -5.57 -2.62 -19.00
CA LEU A 72 -4.86 -3.83 -18.57
C LEU A 72 -3.60 -3.50 -17.72
N LEU A 73 -2.87 -2.43 -18.07
CA LEU A 73 -1.72 -1.98 -17.28
C LEU A 73 -2.11 -1.42 -15.90
N TYR A 74 -3.29 -0.83 -15.77
CA TYR A 74 -3.76 -0.23 -14.52
C TYR A 74 -4.18 -1.26 -13.47
N ILE A 75 -4.56 -2.48 -13.89
CA ILE A 75 -4.97 -3.57 -12.98
C ILE A 75 -3.80 -4.10 -12.14
N PHE A 76 -2.55 -3.91 -12.57
CA PHE A 76 -1.37 -4.38 -11.83
C PHE A 76 -0.89 -3.46 -10.70
N THR A 77 -1.44 -2.25 -10.58
CA THR A 77 -1.10 -1.31 -9.51
C THR A 77 -2.09 -1.41 -8.34
N SER A 78 -2.19 -2.57 -7.70
CA SER A 78 -2.84 -2.71 -6.40
C SER A 78 -1.80 -2.66 -5.27
N PRO A 79 -1.72 -1.61 -4.44
CA PRO A 79 -1.02 -1.68 -3.18
C PRO A 79 -1.82 -2.60 -2.24
N GLY A 80 -1.45 -3.88 -2.19
CA GLY A 80 -2.03 -4.83 -1.24
C GLY A 80 -1.62 -4.47 0.18
N ALA A 81 -2.59 -4.24 1.07
CA ALA A 81 -2.37 -4.12 2.50
C ALA A 81 -1.93 -5.48 3.06
N MET A 82 -0.61 -5.69 3.06
CA MET A 82 0.04 -6.90 3.52
C MET A 82 0.21 -6.80 5.04
N ALA A 83 -0.84 -7.04 5.80
CA ALA A 83 -0.74 -7.15 7.27
C ALA A 83 -1.08 -8.57 7.74
N ASP A 84 -1.96 -9.28 7.03
CA ASP A 84 -2.47 -10.59 7.46
C ASP A 84 -1.63 -11.79 6.98
N TYR A 85 -0.79 -11.59 5.95
CA TYR A 85 0.04 -12.64 5.36
C TYR A 85 1.12 -13.23 6.30
N GLU A 86 1.41 -12.56 7.42
CA GLU A 86 2.46 -12.98 8.33
C GLU A 86 1.98 -13.87 9.47
N ARG A 87 0.67 -14.00 9.71
CA ARG A 87 0.12 -14.81 10.80
C ARG A 87 0.42 -16.30 10.60
N CYS A 88 0.65 -17.02 11.70
CA CYS A 88 0.94 -18.45 11.66
C CYS A 88 -0.17 -19.27 10.98
N GLU A 89 -1.44 -18.96 11.30
CA GLU A 89 -2.60 -19.63 10.69
C GLU A 89 -2.70 -19.39 9.18
N TYR A 90 -2.49 -18.16 8.72
CA TYR A 90 -2.48 -17.86 7.29
C TYR A 90 -1.41 -18.69 6.55
N LYS A 91 -0.19 -18.73 7.11
CA LYS A 91 0.90 -19.55 6.53
C LYS A 91 0.57 -21.04 6.54
N ARG A 92 -0.10 -21.54 7.58
CA ARG A 92 -0.54 -22.93 7.66
C ARG A 92 -1.53 -23.24 6.53
N GLN A 93 -2.58 -22.43 6.38
CA GLN A 93 -3.60 -22.60 5.34
C GLN A 93 -3.00 -22.57 3.93
N GLN A 94 -2.06 -21.65 3.66
CA GLN A 94 -1.34 -21.59 2.38
C GLN A 94 -0.56 -22.86 2.09
N LEU A 95 0.12 -23.44 3.08
CA LEU A 95 0.83 -24.70 2.91
C LEU A 95 -0.11 -25.89 2.74
N GLU A 96 -1.24 -25.91 3.44
CA GLU A 96 -2.27 -26.96 3.30
C GLU A 96 -2.87 -26.96 1.90
N HIS A 97 -3.19 -25.79 1.37
CA HIS A 97 -3.68 -25.67 -0.01
C HIS A 97 -2.63 -26.14 -1.03
N GLN A 98 -1.36 -25.77 -0.83
CA GLN A 98 -0.28 -26.28 -1.69
C GLN A 98 -0.09 -27.79 -1.58
N LEU A 99 -0.35 -28.37 -0.41
CA LEU A 99 -0.26 -29.80 -0.17
C LEU A 99 -1.36 -30.55 -0.90
N GLU A 100 -2.59 -30.06 -0.82
CA GLU A 100 -3.74 -30.59 -1.58
C GLU A 100 -3.43 -30.61 -3.08
N TYR A 101 -2.91 -29.51 -3.62
CA TYR A 101 -2.47 -29.43 -5.01
C TYR A 101 -1.35 -30.44 -5.30
N ALA A 102 -0.31 -30.51 -4.45
CA ALA A 102 0.80 -31.45 -4.67
C ALA A 102 0.36 -32.93 -4.66
N LEU A 103 -0.64 -33.27 -3.84
CA LEU A 103 -1.26 -34.60 -3.80
C LEU A 103 -2.04 -34.89 -5.09
N ALA A 104 -2.84 -33.95 -5.59
CA ALA A 104 -3.63 -34.12 -6.81
C ALA A 104 -2.76 -34.40 -8.05
N TYR A 105 -1.54 -33.84 -8.11
CA TYR A 105 -0.60 -34.03 -9.21
C TYR A 105 0.50 -35.07 -8.90
N ASN A 106 0.34 -35.86 -7.83
CA ASN A 106 1.24 -36.95 -7.44
C ASN A 106 2.73 -36.56 -7.34
N ASN A 107 3.02 -35.35 -6.85
CA ASN A 107 4.38 -34.84 -6.68
C ASN A 107 4.94 -35.19 -5.30
N ALA A 108 5.41 -36.42 -5.13
CA ALA A 108 5.85 -36.97 -3.85
C ALA A 108 6.94 -36.14 -3.14
N HIS A 109 7.91 -35.61 -3.90
CA HIS A 109 8.97 -34.77 -3.33
C HIS A 109 8.40 -33.46 -2.76
N ARG A 110 7.50 -32.80 -3.50
CA ARG A 110 6.83 -31.58 -3.05
C ARG A 110 5.96 -31.84 -1.83
N VAL A 111 5.21 -32.94 -1.82
CA VAL A 111 4.39 -33.38 -0.68
C VAL A 111 5.24 -33.52 0.58
N ALA A 112 6.38 -34.24 0.50
CA ALA A 112 7.27 -34.42 1.64
C ALA A 112 7.83 -33.10 2.19
N GLY A 113 8.20 -32.18 1.29
CA GLY A 113 8.64 -30.83 1.67
C GLY A 113 7.56 -30.03 2.40
N LEU A 114 6.33 -30.04 1.87
CA LEU A 114 5.19 -29.31 2.44
C LEU A 114 4.77 -29.89 3.80
N GLN A 115 4.76 -31.21 3.96
CA GLN A 115 4.48 -31.87 5.24
C GLN A 115 5.53 -31.50 6.31
N ASN A 116 6.81 -31.45 5.94
CA ASN A 116 7.87 -31.00 6.84
C ASN A 116 7.71 -29.51 7.22
N ALA A 117 7.30 -28.67 6.28
CA ALA A 117 7.02 -27.26 6.54
C ALA A 117 5.81 -27.08 7.49
N LEU A 118 4.73 -27.82 7.28
CA LEU A 118 3.56 -27.83 8.17
C LEU A 118 3.93 -28.27 9.59
N ARG A 119 4.73 -29.33 9.74
CA ARG A 119 5.24 -29.78 11.04
C ARG A 119 6.00 -28.65 11.75
N ARG A 120 6.89 -27.96 11.04
CA ARG A 120 7.64 -26.83 11.59
C ARG A 120 6.76 -25.65 11.98
N ILE A 121 5.69 -25.36 11.23
CA ILE A 121 4.74 -24.32 11.63
C ILE A 121 4.05 -24.72 12.94
N ASN A 122 3.56 -25.94 13.03
CA ASN A 122 2.87 -26.43 14.23
C ASN A 122 3.78 -26.48 15.47
N GLU A 123 5.07 -26.78 15.29
CA GLU A 123 6.04 -26.86 16.39
C GLU A 123 6.57 -25.48 16.83
N TYR A 124 6.82 -24.57 15.88
CA TYR A 124 7.63 -23.37 16.14
C TYR A 124 6.90 -22.05 15.90
N CYS A 125 5.82 -22.03 15.12
CA CYS A 125 5.10 -20.81 14.81
C CYS A 125 4.09 -20.51 15.92
N THR A 126 4.34 -19.43 16.66
CA THR A 126 3.36 -18.82 17.55
C THR A 126 3.33 -17.34 17.27
N ASP A 127 2.14 -16.73 17.34
CA ASP A 127 1.99 -15.29 17.09
C ASP A 127 2.86 -14.45 18.06
N LYS A 128 3.05 -14.93 19.30
CA LYS A 128 3.99 -14.33 20.27
C LYS A 128 5.44 -14.33 19.79
N ARG A 129 5.92 -15.45 19.22
CA ARG A 129 7.29 -15.52 18.67
C ARG A 129 7.44 -14.68 17.42
N LEU A 130 6.39 -14.57 16.60
CA LEU A 130 6.38 -13.67 15.45
C LEU A 130 6.50 -12.21 15.89
N LEU A 131 5.72 -11.80 16.90
CA LEU A 131 5.80 -10.46 17.47
C LEU A 131 7.19 -10.17 18.06
N ALA A 132 7.74 -11.08 18.87
CA ALA A 132 9.08 -10.93 19.44
C ALA A 132 10.17 -10.76 18.36
N ARG A 133 10.05 -11.45 17.22
CA ARG A 133 10.96 -11.26 16.07
C ARG A 133 10.81 -9.86 15.46
N LYS A 134 9.59 -9.36 15.31
CA LYS A 134 9.32 -8.00 14.79
C LYS A 134 9.87 -6.94 15.74
N GLU A 135 9.66 -7.09 17.04
CA GLU A 135 10.21 -6.19 18.07
C GLU A 135 11.74 -6.19 18.06
N THR A 136 12.36 -7.37 17.94
CA THR A 136 13.81 -7.51 17.80
C THR A 136 14.31 -6.78 16.56
N LYS A 137 13.65 -6.96 15.41
CA LYS A 137 13.97 -6.25 14.15
C LYS A 137 13.87 -4.73 14.34
N VAL A 138 12.84 -4.23 15.02
CA VAL A 138 12.71 -2.79 15.33
C VAL A 138 13.86 -2.31 16.22
N SER A 139 14.23 -3.09 17.24
CA SER A 139 15.36 -2.76 18.13
C SER A 139 16.68 -2.68 17.37
N GLU A 140 16.95 -3.65 16.49
CA GLU A 140 18.15 -3.65 15.64
C GLU A 140 18.20 -2.45 14.70
N LYS A 141 17.07 -2.11 14.05
CA LYS A 141 16.99 -0.93 13.17
C LYS A 141 17.17 0.38 13.95
N LYS A 142 16.63 0.48 15.17
CA LYS A 142 16.89 1.64 16.06
C LYS A 142 18.39 1.77 16.35
N ARG A 143 19.08 0.67 16.66
CA ARG A 143 20.52 0.67 16.91
C ARG A 143 21.31 1.15 15.69
N LYS A 144 20.96 0.69 14.48
CA LYS A 144 21.59 1.14 13.22
C LYS A 144 21.41 2.64 12.98
N VAL A 145 20.22 3.18 13.27
CA VAL A 145 19.99 4.63 13.17
C VAL A 145 20.93 5.39 14.12
N THR A 146 21.05 4.95 15.37
CA THR A 146 21.96 5.57 16.34
C THR A 146 23.43 5.46 15.91
N GLU A 147 23.83 4.34 15.34
CA GLU A 147 25.17 4.12 14.81
C GLU A 147 25.48 5.10 13.66
N TYR A 148 24.63 5.16 12.63
CA TYR A 148 24.83 6.07 11.50
C TYR A 148 24.71 7.55 11.87
N GLN A 149 23.93 7.90 12.91
CA GLN A 149 23.96 9.26 13.47
C GLN A 149 25.35 9.60 14.01
N ARG A 150 25.97 8.70 14.78
CA ARG A 150 27.32 8.93 15.31
C ARG A 150 28.37 9.00 14.21
N GLU A 151 28.29 8.11 13.22
CA GLU A 151 29.20 8.12 12.08
C GLU A 151 29.07 9.40 11.24
N LEU A 152 27.85 9.94 11.10
CA LEU A 152 27.61 11.21 10.42
C LEU A 152 28.25 12.38 11.19
N GLU A 153 28.13 12.43 12.51
CA GLU A 153 28.78 13.46 13.32
C GLU A 153 30.32 13.39 13.22
N GLN A 154 30.89 12.18 13.22
CA GLN A 154 32.33 11.99 12.97
C GLN A 154 32.75 12.45 11.57
N ALA A 155 31.94 12.15 10.55
CA ALA A 155 32.19 12.62 9.19
C ALA A 155 32.11 14.15 9.08
N ARG A 156 31.18 14.78 9.80
CA ARG A 156 31.05 16.25 9.89
C ARG A 156 32.30 16.89 10.51
N ALA A 157 32.83 16.29 11.59
CA ALA A 157 34.07 16.74 12.20
C ALA A 157 35.28 16.62 11.24
N SER A 158 35.29 15.63 10.34
CA SER A 158 36.37 15.48 9.35
C SER A 158 36.33 16.50 8.19
N GLY A 159 35.20 17.18 7.97
CA GLY A 159 35.00 18.15 6.88
C GLY A 159 34.93 17.55 5.46
N LYS A 160 35.04 16.22 5.30
CA LYS A 160 35.02 15.56 3.99
C LYS A 160 33.60 15.48 3.44
N ARG A 161 33.25 16.38 2.50
CA ARG A 161 31.91 16.49 1.90
C ARG A 161 31.34 15.16 1.38
N GLU A 162 32.14 14.38 0.66
CA GLU A 162 31.70 13.08 0.13
C GLU A 162 31.32 12.09 1.24
N GLN A 163 32.13 12.04 2.32
CA GLN A 163 31.84 11.16 3.46
C GLN A 163 30.59 11.59 4.20
N ILE A 164 30.38 12.90 4.37
CA ILE A 164 29.17 13.46 4.99
C ILE A 164 27.93 13.06 4.18
N MET A 165 27.97 13.22 2.85
CA MET A 165 26.85 12.85 1.97
C MET A 165 26.53 11.35 2.04
N ASN A 166 27.56 10.50 1.99
CA ASN A 166 27.38 9.04 2.07
C ASN A 166 26.77 8.62 3.43
N LYS A 167 27.29 9.15 4.56
CA LYS A 167 26.75 8.85 5.89
C LYS A 167 25.33 9.39 6.09
N GLN A 168 25.01 10.55 5.51
CA GLN A 168 23.65 11.10 5.54
C GLN A 168 22.68 10.18 4.79
N SER A 169 23.03 9.75 3.58
CA SER A 169 22.21 8.83 2.78
C SER A 169 21.95 7.51 3.52
N LYS A 170 22.97 6.91 4.14
CA LYS A 170 22.82 5.69 4.95
C LYS A 170 21.94 5.89 6.18
N LEU A 171 22.03 7.05 6.82
CA LEU A 171 21.17 7.40 7.95
C LEU A 171 19.70 7.50 7.52
N ASP A 172 19.43 8.13 6.38
CA ASP A 172 18.08 8.29 5.87
C ASP A 172 17.48 6.95 5.44
N GLU A 173 18.26 6.09 4.76
CA GLU A 173 17.87 4.71 4.48
C GLU A 173 17.54 3.93 5.76
N ALA A 174 18.41 3.99 6.77
CA ALA A 174 18.17 3.30 8.05
C ALA A 174 16.91 3.81 8.79
N ARG A 175 16.59 5.10 8.65
CA ARG A 175 15.35 5.68 9.19
C ARG A 175 14.12 5.15 8.46
N GLU A 176 14.16 5.07 7.14
CA GLU A 176 13.08 4.46 6.37
C GLU A 176 12.86 2.99 6.72
N GLU A 177 13.95 2.22 6.84
CA GLU A 177 13.89 0.82 7.26
C GLU A 177 13.31 0.67 8.67
N LEU A 178 13.62 1.59 9.58
CA LEU A 178 13.04 1.61 10.92
C LEU A 178 11.53 1.92 10.88
N VAL A 179 11.09 2.86 10.04
CA VAL A 179 9.66 3.16 9.86
C VAL A 179 8.93 1.93 9.32
N LYS A 180 9.47 1.28 8.29
CA LYS A 180 8.92 0.03 7.73
C LYS A 180 8.82 -1.07 8.78
N ALA A 181 9.89 -1.30 9.56
CA ALA A 181 9.88 -2.30 10.62
C ALA A 181 8.86 -1.99 11.73
N ARG A 182 8.62 -0.70 12.05
CA ARG A 182 7.59 -0.30 13.02
C ARG A 182 6.18 -0.50 12.48
N SER A 183 5.94 -0.26 11.19
CA SER A 183 4.63 -0.49 10.58
C SER A 183 4.24 -1.96 10.51
N GLU A 184 5.21 -2.88 10.63
CA GLU A 184 4.94 -4.32 10.71
C GLU A 184 4.43 -4.76 12.10
N LEU A 185 4.59 -3.92 13.14
CA LEU A 185 4.05 -4.21 14.47
C LEU A 185 2.52 -4.04 14.46
N PRO A 186 1.78 -4.88 15.20
CA PRO A 186 0.33 -4.73 15.32
C PRO A 186 0.00 -3.37 15.96
N ASN A 187 -0.89 -2.62 15.32
CA ASN A 187 -1.47 -1.41 15.90
C ASN A 187 -2.62 -1.82 16.84
N GLY A 188 -2.30 -2.29 18.05
CA GLY A 188 -3.30 -2.62 19.07
C GLY A 188 -2.76 -3.48 20.22
N PRO A 189 -3.38 -3.44 21.42
CA PRO A 189 -2.96 -4.26 22.55
C PRO A 189 -3.13 -5.75 22.23
N VAL A 190 -2.11 -6.54 22.55
CA VAL A 190 -2.21 -8.00 22.57
C VAL A 190 -2.79 -8.38 23.93
N GLU A 191 -4.09 -8.68 23.96
CA GLU A 191 -4.79 -9.24 25.13
C GLU A 191 -4.39 -10.69 25.38
#